data_AF-A0A7S2KPG0-F1
#
_entry.id   AF-A0A7S2KPG0-F1
#
_cell.length_a   1.000
_cell.length_b   1.000
_cell.length_c   1.000
_cell.angle_alpha   90.00
_cell.angle_beta   90.00
_cell.angle_gamma   90.00
#
_symmetry.space_group_name_H-M   'P 1'
#
loop_
_entity.id
_entity.type
_entity.pdbx_description
1 polymer ?
#
loop_
_entity_poly.entity_id
_entity_poly.type
_entity_poly.pdbx_seq_one_letter_code
_entity_poly.pdbx_strand_id
1 'polypeptide(L)'
;NETDHVLSLQQAYNHSRAVMLEGHQLQLQPQHRAPFHRPAANMPHHLEARVVGSGWQPSGKLPIDAVGEYSFQMVQTTPMVAFENIRYEVRSVKATTFVIFRHESTRRAAVRVVNQSAENLSLRQRGADAPMVDLRPNDDLPFAFYEPTLPKRLEVVCAQERNIVSKTADIERGIEGHAAWAPLGIGVRSQVFYAVRRIGPTLVVTF
;
A
#
# COMPACT_ATOMS: atom_id res chain seq x y z
N ASN A 1 -35.72 36.50 -19.50
CA ASN A 1 -34.49 36.81 -18.74
C ASN A 1 -34.17 35.85 -17.59
N GLU A 2 -34.92 34.76 -17.35
CA GLU A 2 -34.56 33.76 -16.31
C GLU A 2 -33.76 32.56 -16.86
N THR A 3 -33.82 32.29 -18.16
CA THR A 3 -33.14 31.15 -18.78
C THR A 3 -31.61 31.32 -18.92
N ASP A 4 -31.10 32.55 -19.01
CA ASP A 4 -29.67 32.81 -19.19
C ASP A 4 -28.85 32.62 -17.89
N HIS A 5 -29.47 32.79 -16.71
CA HIS A 5 -28.80 32.59 -15.43
C HIS A 5 -28.66 31.12 -15.01
N VAL A 6 -29.55 30.24 -15.48
CA VAL A 6 -29.48 28.79 -15.18
C VAL A 6 -28.36 28.13 -15.99
N LEU A 7 -28.16 28.55 -17.24
CA LEU A 7 -27.05 28.07 -18.09
C LEU A 7 -25.68 28.47 -17.53
N SER A 8 -25.54 29.67 -16.94
CA SER A 8 -24.27 30.11 -16.36
C SER A 8 -23.90 29.35 -15.09
N LEU A 9 -24.88 28.97 -14.25
CA LEU A 9 -24.64 28.18 -13.04
C LEU A 9 -24.37 26.71 -13.37
N GLN A 10 -25.05 26.12 -14.36
CA GLN A 10 -24.77 24.76 -14.81
C GLN A 10 -23.40 24.67 -15.50
N GLN A 11 -23.01 25.68 -16.29
CA GLN A 11 -21.69 25.76 -16.90
C GLN A 11 -20.59 26.02 -15.86
N ALA A 12 -20.82 26.89 -14.86
CA ALA A 12 -19.89 27.07 -13.75
C ALA A 12 -19.76 25.80 -12.90
N TYR A 13 -20.86 25.09 -12.63
CA TYR A 13 -20.85 23.80 -11.93
C TYR A 13 -20.11 22.73 -12.73
N ASN A 14 -20.34 22.66 -14.05
CA ASN A 14 -19.64 21.71 -14.93
C ASN A 14 -18.16 22.08 -15.12
N HIS A 15 -17.81 23.36 -15.11
CA HIS A 15 -16.43 23.84 -15.19
C HIS A 15 -15.68 23.61 -13.87
N SER A 16 -16.30 23.89 -12.72
CA SER A 16 -15.76 23.51 -11.41
C SER A 16 -15.65 21.99 -11.25
N ARG A 17 -16.57 21.21 -11.83
CA ARG A 17 -16.50 19.74 -11.84
C ARG A 17 -15.42 19.21 -12.78
N ALA A 18 -15.15 19.88 -13.89
CA ALA A 18 -14.04 19.55 -14.79
C ALA A 18 -12.67 19.93 -14.19
N VAL A 19 -12.57 21.07 -13.50
CA VAL A 19 -11.37 21.49 -12.75
C VAL A 19 -11.16 20.67 -11.47
N MET A 20 -12.22 20.15 -10.85
CA MET A 20 -12.12 19.22 -9.71
C MET A 20 -11.75 17.77 -10.09
N LEU A 21 -11.75 17.44 -11.38
CA LEU A 21 -11.24 16.17 -11.89
C LEU A 21 -9.73 16.23 -12.19
N GLU A 22 -9.14 17.42 -12.26
CA GLU A 22 -7.69 17.59 -12.20
C GLU A 22 -7.25 17.55 -10.73
N GLY A 23 -6.57 16.47 -10.35
CA GLY A 23 -6.09 16.26 -9.00
C GLY A 23 -5.30 17.47 -8.51
N HIS A 24 -5.79 18.14 -7.46
CA HIS A 24 -5.08 19.26 -6.87
C HIS A 24 -3.78 18.75 -6.25
N GLN A 25 -2.66 19.02 -6.91
CA GLN A 25 -1.35 18.64 -6.41
C GLN A 25 -0.85 19.67 -5.39
N LEU A 26 -0.55 19.20 -4.19
CA LEU A 26 0.05 20.02 -3.14
C LEU A 26 1.52 19.63 -3.00
N GLN A 27 2.41 20.60 -3.18
CA GLN A 27 3.83 20.39 -2.93
C GLN A 27 4.13 20.69 -1.47
N LEU A 28 4.68 19.71 -0.76
CA LEU A 28 5.04 19.82 0.65
C LEU A 28 6.56 19.74 0.81
N GLN A 29 7.08 20.54 1.74
CA GLN A 29 8.44 20.39 2.27
C GLN A 29 8.39 19.70 3.63
N PRO A 30 9.48 19.08 4.09
CA PRO A 30 9.55 18.54 5.45
C PRO A 30 9.11 19.59 6.49
N GLN A 31 8.27 19.16 7.45
CA GLN A 31 7.69 20.00 8.51
C GLN A 31 6.70 21.09 8.06
N HIS A 32 6.52 21.28 6.75
CA HIS A 32 5.54 22.21 6.21
C HIS A 32 4.11 21.68 6.37
N ARG A 33 3.15 22.60 6.49
CA ARG A 33 1.71 22.29 6.58
C ARG A 33 0.99 23.06 5.49
N ALA A 34 0.23 22.36 4.66
CA ALA A 34 -0.64 22.98 3.67
C ALA A 34 -2.10 22.62 3.97
N PRO A 35 -3.01 23.61 4.01
CA PRO A 35 -4.44 23.32 4.06
C PRO A 35 -4.90 22.77 2.72
N PHE A 36 -5.92 21.92 2.74
CA PHE A 36 -6.61 21.45 1.55
C PHE A 36 -8.10 21.30 1.83
N HIS A 37 -8.91 21.48 0.78
CA HIS A 37 -10.36 21.38 0.86
C HIS A 37 -10.85 20.07 0.26
N ARG A 38 -11.83 19.45 0.91
CA ARG A 38 -12.52 18.27 0.37
C ARG A 38 -13.60 18.74 -0.59
N PRO A 39 -13.57 18.32 -1.87
CA PRO A 39 -14.50 18.83 -2.88
C PRO A 39 -15.96 18.40 -2.67
N ALA A 40 -16.22 17.23 -2.06
CA ALA A 40 -17.59 16.74 -1.82
C ALA A 40 -17.69 15.79 -0.61
N ALA A 41 -18.55 16.09 0.37
CA ALA A 41 -18.63 15.32 1.62
C ALA A 41 -19.08 13.85 1.47
N ASN A 42 -19.76 13.48 0.38
CA ASN A 42 -20.42 12.18 0.22
C ASN A 42 -19.65 11.17 -0.65
N MET A 43 -18.41 11.47 -1.03
CA MET A 43 -17.59 10.56 -1.84
C MET A 43 -16.39 10.06 -1.03
N PRO A 44 -15.92 8.83 -1.25
CA PRO A 44 -14.67 8.37 -0.68
C PRO A 44 -13.49 9.25 -1.12
N HIS A 45 -12.75 9.77 -0.17
CA HIS A 45 -11.58 10.61 -0.41
C HIS A 45 -10.29 9.82 -0.22
N HIS A 46 -9.40 9.98 -1.19
CA HIS A 46 -8.10 9.36 -1.16
C HIS A 46 -7.03 10.42 -1.42
N LEU A 47 -5.85 10.21 -0.85
CA LEU A 47 -4.65 10.94 -1.20
C LEU A 47 -3.65 10.01 -1.88
N GLU A 48 -2.87 10.59 -2.76
CA GLU A 48 -1.69 9.97 -3.33
C GLU A 48 -0.48 10.81 -2.91
N ALA A 49 0.50 10.17 -2.27
CA ALA A 49 1.75 10.80 -1.89
C ALA A 49 2.79 10.52 -2.97
N ARG A 50 3.51 11.56 -3.40
CA ARG A 50 4.61 11.44 -4.36
C ARG A 50 5.81 12.21 -3.87
N VAL A 51 6.99 11.58 -3.89
CA VAL A 51 8.26 12.26 -3.63
C VAL A 51 8.82 12.78 -4.95
N VAL A 52 9.08 14.08 -5.03
CA VAL A 52 9.58 14.73 -6.24
C VAL A 52 11.08 14.46 -6.41
N GLY A 53 11.52 14.23 -7.65
CA GLY A 53 12.95 14.28 -8.04
C GLY A 53 13.82 13.09 -7.62
N SER A 54 13.24 11.98 -7.17
CA SER A 54 13.98 10.89 -6.50
C SER A 54 13.62 9.49 -7.00
N GLY A 55 12.89 9.38 -8.12
CA GLY A 55 12.57 8.09 -8.75
C GLY A 55 11.59 7.21 -7.96
N TRP A 56 11.05 7.70 -6.84
CA TRP A 56 9.99 7.02 -6.10
C TRP A 56 8.70 7.03 -6.91
N GLN A 57 8.06 5.87 -6.95
CA GLN A 57 6.71 5.71 -7.45
C GLN A 57 5.73 6.45 -6.53
N PRO A 58 4.60 6.93 -7.06
CA PRO A 58 3.51 7.43 -6.21
C PRO A 58 3.07 6.36 -5.21
N SER A 59 2.48 6.75 -4.09
CA SER A 59 1.79 5.79 -3.22
C SER A 59 0.58 5.21 -3.95
N GLY A 60 0.04 4.10 -3.46
CA GLY A 60 -1.34 3.76 -3.78
C GLY A 60 -2.34 4.77 -3.20
N LYS A 61 -3.63 4.52 -3.40
CA LYS A 61 -4.70 5.35 -2.84
C LYS A 61 -4.74 5.23 -1.31
N LEU A 62 -4.46 6.33 -0.61
CA LEU A 62 -4.48 6.39 0.85
C LEU A 62 -5.84 6.93 1.34
N PRO A 63 -6.67 6.13 2.05
CA PRO A 63 -7.95 6.61 2.56
C PRO A 63 -7.76 7.71 3.62
N ILE A 64 -8.54 8.79 3.53
CA ILE A 64 -8.52 9.89 4.52
C ILE A 64 -9.85 10.12 5.23
N ASP A 65 -10.84 9.27 4.99
CA ASP A 65 -12.16 9.37 5.62
C ASP A 65 -12.21 8.74 7.00
N ALA A 66 -11.35 7.74 7.26
CA ALA A 66 -11.30 7.04 8.53
C ALA A 66 -10.12 7.52 9.37
N VAL A 67 -10.41 8.03 10.58
CA VAL A 67 -9.41 8.35 11.60
C VAL A 67 -8.65 7.08 11.97
N GLY A 68 -7.32 7.15 11.96
CA GLY A 68 -6.49 5.99 12.25
C GLY A 68 -5.02 6.20 11.93
N GLU A 69 -4.24 5.20 12.30
CA GLU A 69 -2.84 5.08 11.94
C GLU A 69 -2.67 3.94 10.95
N TYR A 70 -1.89 4.19 9.93
CA TYR A 70 -1.69 3.30 8.82
C TYR A 70 -0.23 3.34 8.39
N SER A 71 0.20 2.29 7.70
CA SER A 71 1.52 2.23 7.07
C SER A 71 1.36 1.82 5.62
N PHE A 72 2.15 2.41 4.74
CA PHE A 72 2.27 2.00 3.34
C PHE A 72 3.73 1.93 2.94
N GLN A 73 4.02 1.15 1.91
CA GLN A 73 5.36 1.05 1.36
C GLN A 73 5.46 1.95 0.14
N MET A 74 6.48 2.80 0.12
CA MET A 74 6.96 3.49 -1.07
C MET A 74 8.01 2.65 -1.76
N VAL A 75 8.05 2.75 -3.09
CA VAL A 75 8.96 1.99 -3.95
C VAL A 75 9.74 2.95 -4.84
N GLN A 76 11.05 2.72 -4.96
CA GLN A 76 11.89 3.34 -5.97
C GLN A 76 12.37 2.24 -6.91
N THR A 77 12.17 2.38 -8.23
CA THR A 77 12.60 1.36 -9.22
C THR A 77 13.92 1.71 -9.90
N THR A 78 14.38 2.96 -9.79
CA THR A 78 15.55 3.47 -10.49
C THR A 78 16.33 4.41 -9.55
N PRO A 79 17.66 4.25 -9.40
CA PRO A 79 18.56 3.36 -10.15
C PRO A 79 18.59 1.90 -9.65
N MET A 80 18.08 1.63 -8.46
CA MET A 80 17.98 0.31 -7.86
C MET A 80 16.64 0.19 -7.16
N VAL A 81 16.10 -1.03 -7.08
CA VAL A 81 14.88 -1.29 -6.34
C VAL A 81 15.11 -1.03 -4.85
N ALA A 82 14.40 -0.05 -4.30
CA ALA A 82 14.44 0.30 -2.88
C ALA A 82 13.02 0.50 -2.34
N PHE A 83 12.86 0.29 -1.04
CA PHE A 83 11.58 0.38 -0.36
C PHE A 83 11.70 1.20 0.92
N GLU A 84 10.72 2.04 1.18
CA GLU A 84 10.60 2.78 2.43
C GLU A 84 9.18 2.64 2.97
N ASN A 85 9.05 2.23 4.23
CA ASN A 85 7.74 2.19 4.86
C ASN A 85 7.44 3.53 5.52
N ILE A 86 6.31 4.12 5.14
CA ILE A 86 5.84 5.40 5.62
C ILE A 86 4.60 5.16 6.47
N ARG A 87 4.64 5.69 7.69
CA ARG A 87 3.46 5.79 8.55
C ARG A 87 2.69 7.04 8.16
N TYR A 88 1.41 6.91 7.88
CA TYR A 88 0.52 8.06 7.80
C TYR A 88 -0.58 7.96 8.84
N GLU A 89 -0.98 9.12 9.33
CA GLU A 89 -1.93 9.24 10.41
C GLU A 89 -3.01 10.25 10.03
N VAL A 90 -4.26 9.81 10.14
CA VAL A 90 -5.45 10.64 9.93
C VAL A 90 -6.02 10.94 11.30
N ARG A 91 -5.95 12.21 11.74
CA ARG A 91 -6.55 12.69 13.00
C ARG A 91 -7.66 13.67 12.73
N SER A 92 -8.73 13.61 13.51
CA SER A 92 -9.71 14.69 13.57
C SER A 92 -9.52 15.49 14.86
N VAL A 93 -9.32 16.80 14.74
CA VAL A 93 -9.27 17.73 15.87
C VAL A 93 -10.27 18.84 15.61
N LYS A 94 -11.35 18.86 16.38
CA LYS A 94 -12.52 19.73 16.14
C LYS A 94 -13.10 19.46 14.74
N ALA A 95 -13.23 20.49 13.91
CA ALA A 95 -13.73 20.41 12.53
C ALA A 95 -12.60 20.24 11.49
N THR A 96 -11.37 19.97 11.92
CA THR A 96 -10.22 19.87 11.02
C THR A 96 -9.67 18.45 11.00
N THR A 97 -9.56 17.88 9.80
CA THR A 97 -8.84 16.62 9.59
C THR A 97 -7.38 16.91 9.26
N PHE A 98 -6.48 16.29 10.00
CA PHE A 98 -5.04 16.33 9.77
C PHE A 98 -4.60 15.01 9.15
N VAL A 99 -3.78 15.10 8.10
CA VAL A 99 -3.07 13.96 7.52
C VAL A 99 -1.58 14.19 7.76
N ILE A 100 -0.95 13.29 8.50
CA ILE A 100 0.42 13.44 8.99
C ILE A 100 1.25 12.28 8.49
N PHE A 101 2.28 12.55 7.68
CA PHE A 101 3.25 11.55 7.23
C PHE A 101 4.47 11.53 8.17
N ARG A 102 4.92 10.33 8.52
CA ARG A 102 6.12 10.09 9.33
C ARG A 102 6.86 8.87 8.78
N HIS A 103 8.17 8.86 8.90
CA HIS A 103 8.95 7.65 8.64
C HIS A 103 8.53 6.54 9.61
N GLU A 104 8.27 5.32 9.10
CA GLU A 104 7.96 4.18 9.96
C GLU A 104 9.24 3.64 10.61
N SER A 105 9.23 3.43 11.93
CA SER A 105 10.38 2.78 12.57
C SER A 105 10.43 1.32 12.15
N THR A 106 11.55 0.88 11.58
CA THR A 106 11.78 -0.52 11.19
C THR A 106 11.57 -1.50 12.36
N ARG A 107 11.84 -1.06 13.60
CA ARG A 107 11.62 -1.84 14.83
C ARG A 107 10.15 -1.98 15.22
N ARG A 108 9.27 -1.17 14.65
CA ARG A 108 7.83 -1.11 14.98
C ARG A 108 6.96 -1.26 13.74
N ALA A 109 7.46 -1.95 12.70
CA ALA A 109 6.70 -2.19 11.48
C ALA A 109 5.39 -2.93 11.82
N ALA A 110 4.30 -2.52 11.18
CA ALA A 110 3.00 -3.16 11.36
C ALA A 110 3.03 -4.64 10.93
N VAL A 111 3.79 -4.95 9.88
CA VAL A 111 4.02 -6.31 9.38
C VAL A 111 5.52 -6.58 9.28
N ARG A 112 5.94 -7.79 9.64
CA ARG A 112 7.29 -8.32 9.36
C ARG A 112 7.14 -9.63 8.63
N VAL A 113 7.88 -9.78 7.55
CA VAL A 113 7.91 -11.02 6.77
C VAL A 113 9.25 -11.70 7.01
N VAL A 114 9.20 -12.96 7.42
CA VAL A 114 10.38 -13.77 7.74
C VAL A 114 10.39 -14.97 6.81
N ASN A 115 11.50 -15.20 6.13
CA ASN A 115 11.70 -16.40 5.33
C ASN A 115 12.50 -17.41 6.15
N GLN A 116 11.85 -18.46 6.67
CA GLN A 116 12.52 -19.58 7.32
C GLN A 116 12.68 -20.79 6.39
N SER A 117 12.25 -20.66 5.13
CA SER A 117 12.47 -21.68 4.11
C SER A 117 13.95 -21.72 3.69
N ALA A 118 14.33 -22.81 3.01
CA ALA A 118 15.65 -22.96 2.43
C ALA A 118 15.80 -22.24 1.07
N GLU A 119 14.74 -21.63 0.56
CA GLU A 119 14.65 -21.08 -0.80
C GLU A 119 14.55 -19.55 -0.78
N ASN A 120 14.94 -18.91 -1.88
CA ASN A 120 14.67 -17.48 -2.06
C ASN A 120 13.18 -17.28 -2.38
N LEU A 121 12.56 -16.30 -1.72
CA LEU A 121 11.18 -15.91 -1.95
C LEU A 121 11.14 -14.51 -2.58
N SER A 122 10.27 -14.31 -3.56
CA SER A 122 9.94 -12.99 -4.09
C SER A 122 8.49 -12.67 -3.73
N LEU A 123 8.24 -11.50 -3.14
CA LEU A 123 6.92 -11.15 -2.61
C LEU A 123 6.44 -9.76 -3.06
N ARG A 124 5.13 -9.60 -3.23
CA ARG A 124 4.48 -8.29 -3.40
C ARG A 124 3.05 -8.34 -2.91
N GLN A 125 2.41 -7.18 -2.75
CA GLN A 125 0.95 -7.15 -2.58
C GLN A 125 0.27 -7.58 -3.88
N ARG A 126 -0.64 -8.55 -3.81
CA ARG A 126 -1.37 -9.05 -4.97
C ARG A 126 -2.27 -7.95 -5.54
N GLY A 127 -2.09 -7.67 -6.83
CA GLY A 127 -2.85 -6.65 -7.57
C GLY A 127 -2.30 -5.23 -7.44
N ALA A 128 -1.26 -5.01 -6.62
CA ALA A 128 -0.57 -3.74 -6.58
C ALA A 128 0.39 -3.59 -7.76
N ASP A 129 0.52 -2.38 -8.29
CA ASP A 129 1.53 -2.02 -9.29
C ASP A 129 2.87 -1.72 -8.60
N ALA A 130 3.48 -2.78 -8.05
CA ALA A 130 4.75 -2.71 -7.34
C ALA A 130 5.67 -3.87 -7.79
N PRO A 131 7.00 -3.66 -7.81
CA PRO A 131 7.96 -4.73 -8.08
C PRO A 131 7.91 -5.79 -6.98
N MET A 132 8.36 -7.00 -7.30
CA MET A 132 8.58 -8.01 -6.28
C MET A 132 9.82 -7.68 -5.45
N VAL A 133 9.73 -7.98 -4.15
CA VAL A 133 10.81 -7.86 -3.18
C VAL A 133 11.39 -9.24 -2.95
N ASP A 134 12.70 -9.39 -3.12
CA ASP A 134 13.37 -10.66 -2.82
C ASP A 134 13.71 -10.77 -1.33
N LEU A 135 13.53 -11.96 -0.79
CA LEU A 135 13.72 -12.32 0.61
C LEU A 135 14.50 -13.64 0.68
N ARG A 136 15.74 -13.58 1.16
CA ARG A 136 16.64 -14.75 1.23
C ARG A 136 16.30 -15.63 2.43
N PRO A 137 16.78 -16.89 2.47
CA PRO A 137 16.68 -17.74 3.65
C PRO A 137 17.18 -17.03 4.91
N ASN A 138 16.37 -17.07 5.96
CA ASN A 138 16.54 -16.42 7.25
C ASN A 138 16.48 -14.89 7.26
N ASP A 139 16.12 -14.25 6.15
CA ASP A 139 15.89 -12.81 6.12
C ASP A 139 14.61 -12.42 6.88
N ASP A 140 14.62 -11.19 7.38
CA ASP A 140 13.53 -10.57 8.10
C ASP A 140 13.32 -9.15 7.56
N LEU A 141 12.16 -8.93 6.94
CA LEU A 141 11.81 -7.73 6.20
C LEU A 141 10.64 -6.98 6.88
N PRO A 142 10.83 -5.73 7.35
CA PRO A 142 9.71 -4.88 7.69
C PRO A 142 8.89 -4.57 6.43
N PHE A 143 7.60 -4.87 6.46
CA PHE A 143 6.72 -4.79 5.29
C PHE A 143 5.52 -3.90 5.58
N ALA A 144 5.10 -3.15 4.56
CA ALA A 144 3.83 -2.45 4.52
C ALA A 144 3.20 -2.66 3.15
N PHE A 145 1.86 -2.62 3.09
CA PHE A 145 1.16 -2.77 1.82
C PHE A 145 1.31 -1.51 0.99
N TYR A 146 1.54 -1.66 -0.32
CA TYR A 146 1.72 -0.55 -1.24
C TYR A 146 0.42 0.26 -1.40
N GLU A 147 -0.70 -0.43 -1.56
CA GLU A 147 -2.02 0.18 -1.71
C GLU A 147 -2.97 -0.29 -0.59
N PRO A 148 -3.23 0.57 0.42
CA PRO A 148 -4.09 0.20 1.55
C PRO A 148 -5.55 -0.13 1.20
N THR A 149 -6.03 0.32 0.04
CA THR A 149 -7.40 0.05 -0.43
C THR A 149 -7.56 -1.32 -1.09
N LEU A 150 -6.45 -1.93 -1.53
CA LEU A 150 -6.47 -3.28 -2.05
C LEU A 150 -6.51 -4.30 -0.89
N PRO A 151 -7.06 -5.50 -1.12
CA PRO A 151 -6.99 -6.58 -0.15
C PRO A 151 -5.54 -6.85 0.30
N LYS A 152 -5.35 -7.08 1.60
CA LYS A 152 -4.04 -7.33 2.24
C LYS A 152 -3.56 -8.76 2.00
N ARG A 153 -3.36 -9.07 0.71
CA ARG A 153 -2.94 -10.38 0.21
C ARG A 153 -1.53 -10.28 -0.34
N LEU A 154 -0.61 -11.13 0.12
CA LEU A 154 0.72 -11.24 -0.49
C LEU A 154 0.70 -12.24 -1.62
N GLU A 155 1.17 -11.85 -2.79
CA GLU A 155 1.68 -12.77 -3.78
C GLU A 155 3.11 -13.17 -3.38
N VAL A 156 3.37 -14.47 -3.30
CA VAL A 156 4.69 -15.03 -2.95
C VAL A 156 5.09 -16.01 -4.02
N VAL A 157 6.28 -15.82 -4.56
CA VAL A 157 6.89 -16.62 -5.61
C VAL A 157 8.13 -17.28 -5.06
N CYS A 158 8.19 -18.61 -5.13
CA CYS A 158 9.41 -19.34 -4.83
C CYS A 158 10.20 -19.50 -6.12
N ALA A 159 11.44 -19.02 -6.16
CA ALA A 159 12.32 -19.17 -7.30
C ALA A 159 13.11 -20.49 -7.18
N GLN A 160 12.58 -21.59 -7.72
CA GLN A 160 13.41 -22.75 -8.04
C GLN A 160 13.85 -22.62 -9.50
N GLU A 161 15.12 -22.91 -9.79
CA GLU A 161 15.82 -22.72 -11.09
C GLU A 161 15.09 -23.26 -12.34
N ARG A 162 13.99 -24.01 -12.18
CA ARG A 162 13.19 -24.59 -13.28
C ARG A 162 11.67 -24.49 -13.12
N ASN A 163 11.13 -24.01 -11.99
CA ASN A 163 9.68 -23.94 -11.75
C ASN A 163 9.32 -22.72 -10.87
N ILE A 164 8.54 -21.80 -11.42
CA ILE A 164 7.99 -20.65 -10.69
C ILE A 164 6.66 -21.06 -10.07
N VAL A 165 6.57 -21.02 -8.74
CA VAL A 165 5.31 -21.28 -8.01
C VAL A 165 4.86 -19.98 -7.36
N SER A 166 3.76 -19.39 -7.84
CA SER A 166 3.10 -18.23 -7.24
C SER A 166 1.97 -18.67 -6.30
N LYS A 167 1.87 -18.06 -5.12
CA LYS A 167 0.83 -18.28 -4.11
C LYS A 167 0.33 -16.99 -3.50
N THR A 168 -0.86 -17.03 -2.90
CA THR A 168 -1.47 -15.90 -2.22
C THR A 168 -1.63 -16.18 -0.72
N ALA A 169 -0.99 -15.37 0.13
CA ALA A 169 -1.15 -15.41 1.58
C ALA A 169 -2.11 -14.31 2.05
N ASP A 170 -3.09 -14.64 2.89
CA ASP A 170 -4.05 -13.70 3.46
C ASP A 170 -3.61 -13.31 4.88
N ILE A 171 -3.15 -12.08 5.07
CA ILE A 171 -2.52 -11.64 6.33
C ILE A 171 -3.57 -11.26 7.38
N GLU A 172 -4.78 -10.83 6.98
CA GLU A 172 -5.74 -10.24 7.92
C GLU A 172 -6.37 -11.25 8.86
N ARG A 173 -6.45 -12.50 8.45
CA ARG A 173 -7.23 -13.50 9.21
C ARG A 173 -6.49 -14.04 10.43
N GLY A 174 -5.17 -13.88 10.55
CA GLY A 174 -4.40 -14.41 11.69
C GLY A 174 -4.55 -15.93 11.88
N ILE A 175 -4.99 -16.63 10.83
CA ILE A 175 -5.18 -18.08 10.79
C ILE A 175 -3.94 -18.66 10.11
N GLU A 176 -3.42 -19.77 10.61
CA GLU A 176 -2.46 -20.60 9.89
C GLU A 176 -3.04 -20.94 8.51
N GLY A 177 -2.49 -20.33 7.48
CA GLY A 177 -3.03 -20.45 6.14
C GLY A 177 -2.38 -21.62 5.41
N HIS A 178 -3.17 -22.65 5.12
CA HIS A 178 -2.76 -23.71 4.19
C HIS A 178 -3.22 -23.35 2.78
N ALA A 179 -2.29 -23.14 1.84
CA ALA A 179 -2.65 -22.82 0.47
C ALA A 179 -2.80 -24.08 -0.39
N ALA A 180 -3.99 -24.23 -0.99
CA ALA A 180 -4.34 -25.38 -1.81
C ALA A 180 -3.72 -25.34 -3.24
N TRP A 181 -3.10 -26.47 -3.61
CA TRP A 181 -3.02 -27.20 -4.90
C TRP A 181 -2.88 -26.41 -6.22
N ALA A 182 -1.78 -26.68 -6.94
CA ALA A 182 -1.77 -26.75 -8.39
C ALA A 182 -0.89 -27.97 -8.77
N PRO A 183 -1.32 -28.87 -9.67
CA PRO A 183 -0.50 -29.98 -10.10
C PRO A 183 0.64 -29.43 -10.97
N LEU A 184 1.84 -29.39 -10.40
CA LEU A 184 3.06 -29.38 -11.18
C LEU A 184 3.28 -30.83 -11.67
N GLY A 185 3.72 -30.97 -12.91
CA GLY A 185 4.06 -32.27 -13.50
C GLY A 185 5.04 -33.08 -12.64
N ILE A 186 5.15 -34.35 -13.02
CA ILE A 186 5.77 -35.47 -12.28
C ILE A 186 7.07 -35.06 -11.55
N GLY A 187 7.03 -35.05 -10.21
CA GLY A 187 8.18 -35.41 -9.40
C GLY A 187 8.44 -34.61 -8.11
N VAL A 188 8.21 -33.29 -8.08
CA VAL A 188 8.54 -32.46 -6.91
C VAL A 188 7.44 -31.44 -6.64
N ARG A 189 6.83 -31.54 -5.46
CA ARG A 189 5.77 -30.65 -4.97
C ARG A 189 6.42 -29.52 -4.17
N SER A 190 6.49 -28.31 -4.69
CA SER A 190 6.85 -27.15 -3.86
C SER A 190 5.59 -26.63 -3.16
N GLN A 191 5.57 -26.74 -1.83
CA GLN A 191 4.53 -26.20 -0.96
C GLN A 191 5.13 -25.02 -0.20
N VAL A 192 4.59 -23.82 -0.42
CA VAL A 192 4.90 -22.66 0.41
C VAL A 192 3.93 -22.66 1.57
N PHE A 193 4.44 -22.96 2.76
CA PHE A 193 3.70 -22.84 4.00
C PHE A 193 3.87 -21.44 4.56
N TYR A 194 2.89 -20.97 5.33
CA TYR A 194 3.10 -19.77 6.13
C TYR A 194 2.30 -19.82 7.43
N ALA A 195 2.85 -19.19 8.45
CA ALA A 195 2.21 -18.93 9.72
C ALA A 195 2.13 -17.41 9.95
N VAL A 196 1.00 -16.95 10.48
CA VAL A 196 0.83 -15.55 10.88
C VAL A 196 0.68 -15.52 12.39
N ARG A 197 1.59 -14.81 13.08
CA ARG A 197 1.55 -14.63 14.53
C ARG A 197 1.62 -13.17 14.89
N ARG A 198 1.02 -12.78 16.02
CA ARG A 198 1.12 -11.41 16.53
C ARG A 198 2.18 -11.33 17.63
N ILE A 199 3.14 -10.43 17.49
CA ILE A 199 4.16 -10.12 18.51
C ILE A 199 4.02 -8.64 18.87
N GLY A 200 3.31 -8.36 19.97
CA GLY A 200 2.96 -6.99 20.35
C GLY A 200 2.10 -6.31 19.25
N PRO A 201 2.47 -5.11 18.78
CA PRO A 201 1.73 -4.42 17.71
C PRO A 201 1.98 -5.02 16.32
N THR A 202 3.01 -5.83 16.16
CA THR A 202 3.49 -6.32 14.86
C THR A 202 2.88 -7.68 14.51
N LEU A 203 2.41 -7.80 13.26
CA LEU A 203 2.09 -9.09 12.64
C LEU A 203 3.36 -9.68 12.01
N VAL A 204 3.71 -10.89 12.38
CA VAL A 204 4.86 -11.61 11.82
C VAL A 204 4.32 -12.73 10.94
N VAL A 205 4.62 -12.64 9.64
CA VAL A 205 4.33 -13.67 8.64
C VAL A 205 5.62 -14.45 8.43
N THR A 206 5.58 -15.75 8.70
CA THR A 206 6.74 -16.63 8.59
C THR A 206 6.46 -17.67 7.51
N PHE A 207 7.35 -17.76 6.51
CA PHE A 207 7.31 -18.73 5.41
C PHE A 207 8.31 -19.86 5.63
#